data_AF-A0A353MCJ5-F1
#
_entry.id   AF-A0A353MCJ5-F1
#
_cell.length_a   1.000
_cell.length_b   1.000
_cell.length_c   1.000
_cell.angle_alpha   90.00
_cell.angle_beta   90.00
_cell.angle_gamma   90.00
#
_symmetry.space_group_name_H-M   'P 1'
#
loop_
_entity.id
_entity.type
_entity.pdbx_description
1 polymer ?
#
loop_
_entity_poly.entity_id
_entity_poly.type
_entity_poly.pdbx_seq_one_letter_code
_entity_poly.pdbx_strand_id
1 'polypeptide(L)'
;MKKLVVTMLLVATAAGTAHAGLKVIGKGDAMRLDPSSFPPVMKENYEVVRVKCIKCHTLERTIVAIQTGVAPISGQPFDRSATKAYGVKMLRKPDSNMSKPEVKASVDLMNFLLAEAER
;
A
#
# COMPACT_ATOMS: atom_id res chain seq x y z
N MET A 1 -15.89 47.68 -0.70
CA MET A 1 -14.77 46.92 -1.32
C MET A 1 -13.89 46.21 -0.29
N LYS A 2 -13.45 46.84 0.82
CA LYS A 2 -12.66 46.18 1.89
C LYS A 2 -13.30 44.91 2.48
N LYS A 3 -14.63 44.89 2.68
CA LYS A 3 -15.33 43.73 3.26
C LYS A 3 -15.30 42.48 2.36
N LEU A 4 -15.31 42.65 1.03
CA LEU A 4 -15.25 41.55 0.05
C LEU A 4 -13.86 40.88 0.01
N VAL A 5 -12.79 41.66 0.19
CA VAL A 5 -11.42 41.13 0.21
C VAL A 5 -11.18 40.27 1.45
N VAL A 6 -11.75 40.64 2.60
CA VAL A 6 -11.63 39.86 3.84
C VAL A 6 -12.36 38.53 3.74
N THR A 7 -13.54 38.49 3.11
CA THR A 7 -14.30 37.24 2.94
C THR A 7 -13.62 36.28 1.96
N MET A 8 -12.97 36.78 0.91
CA MET A 8 -12.26 35.95 -0.07
C MET A 8 -10.97 35.32 0.52
N LEU A 9 -10.33 36.00 1.47
CA LEU A 9 -9.12 35.50 2.15
C LEU A 9 -9.43 34.37 3.16
N LEU A 10 -10.63 34.36 3.75
CA LEU A 10 -11.06 33.30 4.68
C LEU A 10 -11.48 32.00 3.99
N VAL A 11 -11.86 32.04 2.71
CA VAL A 11 -12.22 30.81 1.96
C VAL A 11 -10.97 30.08 1.45
N ALA A 12 -9.87 30.78 1.23
CA ALA A 12 -8.62 30.19 0.73
C ALA A 12 -7.89 29.29 1.76
N THR A 13 -8.16 29.45 3.05
CA THR A 13 -7.52 28.64 4.12
C THR A 13 -8.23 27.31 4.39
N ALA A 14 -9.37 27.06 3.75
CA ALA A 14 -10.12 25.80 3.87
C ALA A 14 -9.78 24.77 2.78
N ALA A 15 -8.71 24.98 2.00
CA ALA A 15 -8.17 23.97 1.11
C ALA A 15 -7.48 22.87 1.95
N GLY A 16 -8.26 21.95 2.50
CA GLY A 16 -7.73 20.73 3.09
C GLY A 16 -6.94 19.97 2.02
N THR A 17 -5.68 19.64 2.32
CA THR A 17 -4.94 18.69 1.51
C THR A 17 -5.70 17.37 1.56
N ALA A 18 -6.34 16.99 0.47
CA ALA A 18 -6.84 15.64 0.30
C ALA A 18 -5.60 14.74 0.27
N HIS A 19 -5.20 14.25 1.44
CA HIS A 19 -4.12 13.30 1.55
C HIS A 19 -4.63 12.02 0.88
N ALA A 20 -4.24 11.81 -0.38
CA ALA A 20 -4.64 10.68 -1.20
C ALA A 20 -3.91 9.41 -0.76
N GLY A 21 -3.83 9.19 0.55
CA GLY A 21 -3.23 8.00 1.13
C GLY A 21 -4.00 6.75 0.72
N LEU A 22 -3.28 5.63 0.70
CA LEU A 22 -3.85 4.32 0.42
C LEU A 22 -5.13 4.09 1.22
N LYS A 23 -6.23 3.80 0.52
CA LYS A 23 -7.51 3.54 1.14
C LYS A 23 -7.50 2.14 1.77
N VAL A 24 -7.43 2.12 3.11
CA VAL A 24 -7.46 0.90 3.93
C VAL A 24 -8.83 0.76 4.59
N ILE A 25 -9.38 -0.44 4.55
CA ILE A 25 -10.64 -0.81 5.20
C ILE A 25 -10.30 -1.70 6.39
N GLY A 26 -10.98 -1.49 7.52
CA GLY A 26 -10.80 -2.29 8.74
C GLY A 26 -9.66 -1.79 9.62
N LYS A 27 -9.35 -2.56 10.66
CA LYS A 27 -8.31 -2.27 11.67
C LYS A 27 -7.68 -3.57 12.16
N GLY A 28 -6.46 -3.50 12.67
CA GLY A 28 -5.69 -4.67 13.13
C GLY A 28 -5.61 -5.77 12.07
N ASP A 29 -5.82 -7.00 12.50
CA ASP A 29 -5.87 -8.18 11.64
C ASP A 29 -6.94 -8.16 10.54
N ALA A 30 -7.95 -7.30 10.65
CA ALA A 30 -8.99 -7.12 9.64
C ALA A 30 -8.64 -6.06 8.57
N MET A 31 -7.44 -5.47 8.62
CA MET A 31 -6.99 -4.50 7.63
C MET A 31 -6.86 -5.13 6.24
N ARG A 32 -7.40 -4.42 5.24
CA ARG A 32 -7.33 -4.77 3.82
C ARG A 32 -7.30 -3.51 2.97
N LEU A 33 -6.75 -3.61 1.76
CA LEU A 33 -6.79 -2.52 0.79
C LEU A 33 -8.16 -2.46 0.12
N ASP A 34 -8.65 -1.25 -0.16
CA ASP A 34 -9.79 -1.02 -1.03
C ASP A 34 -9.32 -0.99 -2.50
N PRO A 35 -9.66 -2.00 -3.32
CA PRO A 35 -9.18 -2.06 -4.69
C PRO A 35 -9.99 -1.19 -5.65
N SER A 36 -11.03 -0.47 -5.21
CA SER A 36 -11.94 0.25 -6.12
C SER A 36 -11.21 1.21 -7.07
N SER A 37 -10.17 1.89 -6.59
CA SER A 37 -9.35 2.84 -7.35
C SER A 37 -8.18 2.19 -8.11
N PHE A 38 -7.92 0.89 -7.93
CA PHE A 38 -6.74 0.25 -8.53
C PHE A 38 -6.92 0.11 -10.05
N PRO A 39 -5.84 0.30 -10.84
CA PRO A 39 -5.82 -0.10 -12.25
C PRO A 39 -6.16 -1.59 -12.41
N PRO A 40 -6.75 -2.04 -13.54
CA PRO A 40 -7.19 -3.43 -13.72
C PRO A 40 -6.13 -4.48 -13.37
N VAL A 41 -4.89 -4.32 -13.84
CA VAL A 41 -3.79 -5.25 -13.54
C VAL A 41 -3.44 -5.27 -12.05
N MET A 42 -3.53 -4.13 -11.35
CA MET A 42 -3.28 -4.08 -9.90
C MET A 42 -4.43 -4.70 -9.09
N LYS A 43 -5.67 -4.67 -9.60
CA LYS A 43 -6.79 -5.42 -9.02
C LYS A 43 -6.48 -6.93 -9.07
N GLU A 44 -6.10 -7.45 -10.23
CA GLU A 44 -5.72 -8.86 -10.37
C GLU A 44 -4.53 -9.24 -9.48
N ASN A 45 -3.50 -8.39 -9.41
CA ASN A 45 -2.37 -8.64 -8.51
C ASN A 45 -2.78 -8.62 -7.02
N TYR A 46 -3.74 -7.78 -6.65
CA TYR A 46 -4.28 -7.76 -5.29
C TYR A 46 -5.04 -9.05 -4.94
N GLU A 47 -5.73 -9.68 -5.90
CA GLU A 47 -6.36 -10.98 -5.71
C GLU A 47 -5.33 -12.07 -5.38
N VAL A 48 -4.14 -12.02 -5.99
CA VAL A 48 -3.02 -12.91 -5.63
C VAL A 48 -2.57 -12.66 -4.19
N VAL A 49 -2.32 -11.39 -3.84
CA VAL A 49 -1.81 -11.01 -2.51
C VAL A 49 -2.81 -11.37 -1.40
N ARG A 50 -4.11 -11.11 -1.59
CA ARG A 50 -5.14 -11.41 -0.57
C ARG A 50 -5.33 -12.90 -0.31
N VAL A 51 -4.86 -13.78 -1.18
CA VAL A 51 -4.96 -15.23 -1.01
C VAL A 51 -3.64 -15.85 -0.56
N LYS A 52 -2.52 -15.42 -1.16
CA LYS A 52 -1.21 -16.03 -0.96
C LYS A 52 -0.44 -15.42 0.22
N CYS A 53 -0.42 -14.09 0.33
CA CYS A 53 0.37 -13.41 1.35
C CYS A 53 -0.25 -13.50 2.75
N ILE A 54 -1.51 -13.93 2.86
CA ILE A 54 -2.20 -14.09 4.16
C ILE A 54 -1.97 -15.46 4.83
N LYS A 55 -1.20 -16.36 4.20
CA LYS A 55 -0.99 -17.73 4.71
C LYS A 55 -0.12 -17.77 5.96
N CYS A 56 0.75 -16.79 6.17
CA CYS A 56 1.68 -16.76 7.30
C CYS A 56 1.32 -15.70 8.35
N HIS A 57 0.66 -14.62 7.96
CA HIS A 57 0.21 -13.52 8.82
C HIS A 57 -0.82 -12.68 8.06
N THR A 58 -1.52 -11.78 8.74
CA THR A 58 -2.50 -10.87 8.12
C THR A 58 -1.83 -9.84 7.21
N LEU A 59 -2.63 -9.16 6.38
CA LEU A 59 -2.14 -8.08 5.50
C LEU A 59 -1.72 -6.83 6.28
N GLU A 60 -2.10 -6.71 7.55
CA GLU A 60 -1.75 -5.59 8.41
C GLU A 60 -0.27 -5.23 8.30
N ARG A 61 0.63 -6.22 8.44
CA ARG A 61 2.08 -5.98 8.41
C ARG A 61 2.54 -5.34 7.11
N THR A 62 1.98 -5.77 5.98
CA THR A 62 2.32 -5.23 4.67
C THR A 62 1.72 -3.85 4.48
N ILE A 63 0.47 -3.65 4.88
CA ILE A 63 -0.21 -2.35 4.79
C ILE A 63 0.53 -1.30 5.63
N VAL A 64 0.87 -1.62 6.88
CA VAL A 64 1.66 -0.75 7.75
C VAL A 64 3.02 -0.46 7.15
N ALA A 65 3.73 -1.49 6.64
CA ALA A 65 5.05 -1.29 6.03
C ALA A 65 5.02 -0.31 4.85
N ILE A 66 3.97 -0.38 4.03
CA ILE A 66 3.79 0.53 2.88
C ILE A 66 3.45 1.93 3.35
N GLN A 67 2.54 2.08 4.33
CA GLN A 67 2.12 3.39 4.83
C GLN A 67 3.22 4.13 5.58
N THR A 68 4.11 3.41 6.28
CA THR A 68 5.18 4.01 7.09
C THR A 68 6.53 4.04 6.38
N GLY A 69 6.70 3.26 5.31
CA GLY A 69 8.01 3.01 4.70
C GLY A 69 8.96 2.19 5.58
N VAL A 70 8.46 1.53 6.64
CA VAL A 70 9.27 0.78 7.61
C VAL A 70 8.66 -0.60 7.89
N ALA A 71 9.46 -1.66 7.75
CA ALA A 71 9.03 -3.03 8.02
C ALA A 71 8.74 -3.24 9.53
N PRO A 72 7.51 -3.61 9.93
CA PRO A 72 7.10 -3.60 11.35
C PRO A 72 7.89 -4.53 12.28
N ILE A 73 8.46 -5.62 11.75
CA ILE A 73 9.19 -6.61 12.56
C ILE A 73 10.67 -6.27 12.69
N SER A 74 11.30 -5.81 11.60
CA SER A 74 12.76 -5.59 11.56
C SER A 74 13.16 -4.13 11.75
N GLY A 75 12.23 -3.17 11.67
CA GLY A 75 12.52 -1.74 11.68
C GLY A 75 13.31 -1.25 10.46
N GLN A 76 13.50 -2.11 9.45
CA GLN A 76 14.27 -1.77 8.24
C GLN A 76 13.43 -0.95 7.27
N PRO A 77 14.05 -0.10 6.43
CA PRO A 77 13.35 0.58 5.35
C PRO A 77 12.58 -0.40 4.46
N PHE A 78 11.36 -0.03 4.10
CA PHE A 78 10.50 -0.78 3.21
C PHE A 78 10.27 0.00 1.92
N ASP A 79 11.18 -0.19 0.96
CA ASP A 79 11.21 0.49 -0.33
C ASP A 79 11.14 -0.52 -1.50
N ARG A 80 11.29 -0.03 -2.73
CA ARG A 80 11.27 -0.88 -3.95
C ARG A 80 12.38 -1.92 -3.98
N SER A 81 13.51 -1.67 -3.31
CA SER A 81 14.59 -2.65 -3.20
C SER A 81 14.19 -3.77 -2.23
N ALA A 82 13.54 -3.41 -1.12
CA ALA A 82 13.01 -4.34 -0.12
C ALA A 82 11.90 -5.23 -0.71
N THR A 83 10.98 -4.68 -1.50
CA THR A 83 9.91 -5.48 -2.15
C THR A 83 10.49 -6.52 -3.10
N LYS A 84 11.51 -6.17 -3.90
CA LYS A 84 12.21 -7.10 -4.79
C LYS A 84 12.94 -8.19 -4.00
N ALA A 85 13.67 -7.82 -2.96
CA ALA A 85 14.36 -8.77 -2.09
C ALA A 85 13.37 -9.74 -1.41
N TYR A 86 12.20 -9.23 -1.00
CA TYR A 86 11.13 -10.04 -0.45
C TYR A 86 10.57 -11.03 -1.48
N GLY A 87 10.38 -10.60 -2.73
CA GLY A 87 9.99 -11.50 -3.82
C GLY A 87 10.98 -12.66 -4.02
N VAL A 88 12.28 -12.36 -4.05
CA VAL A 88 13.33 -13.40 -4.12
C VAL A 88 13.26 -14.34 -2.92
N LYS A 89 13.05 -13.81 -1.72
CA LYS A 89 12.86 -14.60 -0.50
C LYS A 89 11.66 -15.55 -0.63
N MET A 90 10.54 -15.11 -1.18
CA MET A 90 9.35 -15.95 -1.36
C MET A 90 9.60 -17.11 -2.32
N LEU A 91 10.37 -16.89 -3.40
CA LEU A 91 10.77 -17.96 -4.33
C LEU A 91 11.69 -19.01 -3.69
N ARG A 92 12.45 -18.62 -2.67
CA ARG A 92 13.35 -19.53 -1.94
C ARG A 92 12.65 -20.25 -0.79
N LYS A 93 11.47 -19.80 -0.40
CA LYS A 93 10.68 -20.40 0.68
C LYS A 93 9.84 -21.55 0.12
N PRO A 94 10.13 -22.81 0.49
CA PRO A 94 9.36 -23.95 -0.02
C PRO A 94 7.90 -23.93 0.43
N ASP A 95 7.63 -23.27 1.57
CA ASP A 95 6.32 -23.13 2.20
C ASP A 95 5.52 -21.91 1.70
N SER A 96 6.08 -21.08 0.80
CA SER A 96 5.36 -19.90 0.29
C SER A 96 4.16 -20.26 -0.57
N ASN A 97 4.19 -21.43 -1.24
CA ASN A 97 3.17 -21.86 -2.20
C ASN A 97 2.86 -20.80 -3.27
N MET A 98 3.90 -20.09 -3.72
CA MET A 98 3.83 -19.07 -4.77
C MET A 98 4.71 -19.45 -5.96
N SER A 99 4.10 -19.46 -7.13
CA SER A 99 4.79 -19.53 -8.41
C SER A 99 5.51 -18.23 -8.74
N LYS A 100 6.44 -18.28 -9.71
CA LYS A 100 7.17 -17.09 -10.18
C LYS A 100 6.24 -15.96 -10.68
N PRO A 101 5.16 -16.22 -11.44
CA PRO A 101 4.19 -15.18 -11.80
C PRO A 101 3.47 -14.57 -10.59
N GLU A 102 3.06 -15.38 -9.61
CA GLU A 102 2.38 -14.88 -8.40
C GLU A 102 3.29 -14.01 -7.53
N VAL A 103 4.57 -14.39 -7.42
CA VAL A 103 5.58 -13.54 -6.75
C VAL A 103 5.75 -12.23 -7.50
N LYS A 104 5.84 -12.26 -8.83
CA LYS A 104 5.97 -11.04 -9.64
C LYS A 104 4.76 -10.12 -9.44
N ALA A 105 3.54 -10.66 -9.52
CA ALA A 105 2.30 -9.93 -9.28
C ALA A 105 2.31 -9.23 -7.91
N SER A 106 2.76 -9.94 -6.88
CA SER A 106 2.87 -9.38 -5.52
C SER A 106 3.88 -8.23 -5.43
N VAL A 107 5.05 -8.37 -6.06
CA VAL A 107 6.08 -7.32 -6.10
C VAL A 107 5.61 -6.11 -6.89
N ASP A 108 4.97 -6.32 -8.04
CA ASP A 108 4.41 -5.24 -8.86
C ASP A 108 3.37 -4.44 -8.07
N LEU A 109 2.46 -5.13 -7.36
CA LEU A 109 1.47 -4.48 -6.49
C LEU A 109 2.14 -3.68 -5.37
N MET A 110 3.08 -4.28 -4.62
CA MET A 110 3.75 -3.56 -3.52
C MET A 110 4.47 -2.30 -4.04
N ASN A 111 5.09 -2.37 -5.21
CA ASN A 111 5.74 -1.21 -5.82
C ASN A 111 4.76 -0.14 -6.28
N PHE A 112 3.58 -0.52 -6.79
CA PHE A 112 2.49 0.41 -7.08
C PHE A 112 2.01 1.10 -5.81
N LEU A 113 1.77 0.34 -4.74
CA LEU A 113 1.26 0.87 -3.48
C LEU A 113 2.28 1.80 -2.80
N LEU A 114 3.57 1.51 -2.87
CA LEU A 114 4.63 2.43 -2.41
C LEU A 114 4.58 3.76 -3.18
N ALA A 115 4.44 3.70 -4.50
CA ALA A 115 4.33 4.92 -5.31
C ALA A 115 3.05 5.72 -5.02
N GLU A 116 1.95 5.06 -4.66
CA GLU A 116 0.72 5.73 -4.23
C GLU A 116 0.83 6.31 -2.82
N ALA A 117 1.60 5.68 -1.92
CA ALA A 117 1.84 6.19 -0.57
C ALA A 117 2.77 7.42 -0.54
N GLU A 118 3.60 7.61 -1.57
CA GLU A 118 4.48 8.76 -1.74
C GLU A 118 3.77 10.02 -2.31
N ARG A 119 2.52 9.88 -2.80
CA ARG A 119 1.74 10.97 -3.41
C ARG A 119 0.90 11.74 -2.41
#